data_AF-A0A9P6DAM9-F1
#
_entry.id   AF-A0A9P6DAM9-F1
#
_cell.length_a   1.000
_cell.length_b   1.000
_cell.length_c   1.000
_cell.angle_alpha   90.00
_cell.angle_beta   90.00
_cell.angle_gamma   90.00
#
_symmetry.space_group_name_H-M   'P 1'
#
loop_
_entity.id
_entity.type
_entity.pdbx_description
1 polymer ?
#
loop_
_entity_poly.entity_id
_entity_poly.type
_entity_poly.pdbx_seq_one_letter_code
_entity_poly.pdbx_strand_id
1 'polypeptide(L)' 'MAGYRWIANSRDTYGAHCKEHFQNEMSLFRCHTIFNCSRTCPKGLNPAKAIAEIKLALATE' A
#
# COMPACT_ATOMS: atom_id res chain seq x y z
N MET A 1 5.45 3.86 4.32
CA MET A 1 4.31 3.02 4.77
C MET A 1 3.16 3.87 5.33
N ALA A 2 2.92 5.06 4.76
CA ALA A 2 1.86 5.97 5.22
C ALA A 2 0.65 6.03 4.27
N GLY A 3 0.80 5.64 3.00
CA GLY A 3 -0.30 5.71 2.01
C GLY A 3 -1.46 4.77 2.30
N TYR A 4 -1.17 3.52 2.70
CA TYR A 4 -2.23 2.56 3.05
C TYR A 4 -3.12 3.05 4.20
N ARG A 5 -2.55 3.74 5.18
CA ARG A 5 -3.30 4.30 6.31
C ARG A 5 -4.36 5.30 5.83
N TRP A 6 -4.06 6.11 4.83
CA TRP A 6 -5.00 7.08 4.28
C TRP A 6 -6.07 6.40 3.44
N ILE A 7 -5.70 5.38 2.65
CA ILE A 7 -6.64 4.59 1.84
C ILE A 7 -7.63 3.79 2.73
N ALA A 8 -7.16 3.23 3.84
CA ALA A 8 -7.97 2.39 4.73
C ALA A 8 -8.76 3.18 5.79
N ASN A 9 -8.52 4.48 5.94
CA ASN A 9 -9.22 5.29 6.94
C ASN A 9 -10.55 5.79 6.37
N SER A 10 -11.68 5.26 6.87
CA SER A 10 -13.03 5.65 6.44
C SER A 10 -13.38 7.12 6.67
N ARG A 11 -12.61 7.83 7.51
CA ARG A 11 -12.77 9.26 7.77
C ARG A 11 -12.08 10.14 6.73
N ASP A 12 -11.27 9.55 5.84
CA ASP A 12 -10.45 10.28 4.90
C ASP A 12 -11.11 10.40 3.52
N THR A 13 -11.13 11.61 2.97
CA THR A 13 -11.69 11.90 1.65
C THR A 13 -10.62 11.97 0.55
N TYR A 14 -9.34 11.91 0.89
CA TYR A 14 -8.20 11.99 -0.03
C TYR A 14 -7.70 10.61 -0.51
N GLY A 15 -8.39 9.53 -0.17
CA GLY A 15 -8.05 8.17 -0.58
C GLY A 15 -7.89 8.01 -2.09
N ALA A 16 -8.74 8.66 -2.89
CA ALA A 16 -8.69 8.59 -4.36
C ALA A 16 -7.41 9.23 -4.93
N HIS A 17 -7.05 10.44 -4.48
CA HIS A 17 -5.82 11.11 -4.89
C HIS A 17 -4.56 10.35 -4.44
N CYS A 18 -4.62 9.72 -3.26
CA CYS A 18 -3.56 8.82 -2.80
C CYS A 18 -3.38 7.60 -3.74
N LYS A 19 -4.46 7.04 -4.30
CA LYS A 19 -4.39 5.91 -5.24
C LYS A 19 -3.73 6.30 -6.56
N GLU A 20 -4.05 7.47 -7.10
CA GLU A 20 -3.46 7.98 -8.34
C GLU A 20 -1.93 8.10 -8.23
N HIS A 21 -1.41 8.56 -7.09
CA HIS A 21 0.03 8.58 -6.84
C HIS A 21 0.71 7.21 -6.87
N PHE A 22 -0.04 6.12 -6.68
CA PHE A 22 0.49 4.77 -6.74
C PHE A 22 0.38 4.11 -8.11
N GLN A 23 -0.38 4.69 -9.03
CA GLN A 23 -0.55 4.24 -10.42
C GLN A 23 0.62 4.70 -11.30
N ASN A 24 1.85 4.37 -10.91
CA ASN A 24 3.02 4.52 -11.78
C ASN A 24 3.92 3.29 -11.69
N GLU A 25 4.70 3.08 -12.76
CA GLU A 25 5.54 1.89 -12.94
C GLU A 25 6.57 1.71 -11.81
N MET A 26 7.02 2.81 -11.22
CA MET A 26 8.07 2.83 -10.20
C MET A 26 7.56 2.68 -8.75
N SER A 27 6.25 2.75 -8.52
CA SER A 27 5.65 2.74 -7.17
C SER A 27 5.25 1.32 -6.72
N LEU A 28 3.96 1.00 -6.67
CA LEU A 28 3.48 -0.26 -6.09
C LEU A 28 3.90 -1.49 -6.89
N PHE A 29 4.03 -1.34 -8.21
CA PHE A 29 4.27 -2.46 -9.11
C PHE A 29 5.70 -3.03 -9.00
N ARG A 30 6.65 -2.27 -8.44
CA ARG A 30 8.02 -2.74 -8.14
C ARG A 30 8.11 -3.69 -6.95
N CYS A 31 7.03 -3.85 -6.17
CA CYS A 31 7.03 -4.82 -5.09
C CYS A 31 6.92 -6.25 -5.64
N HIS A 32 8.03 -6.99 -5.61
CA HIS A 32 8.13 -8.39 -6.02
C HIS A 32 7.84 -9.39 -4.89
N THR A 33 7.03 -9.01 -3.89
CA THR A 33 6.60 -9.92 -2.81
C THR A 33 7.76 -10.67 -2.12
N ILE A 34 8.87 -9.98 -1.84
CA ILE A 34 10.07 -10.56 -1.19
C ILE A 34 9.88 -10.66 0.34
N PHE A 35 8.93 -9.92 0.91
CA PHE A 35 8.58 -9.90 2.35
C PHE A 35 9.66 -9.42 3.34
N ASN A 36 10.83 -8.96 2.86
CA ASN A 36 11.88 -8.41 3.73
C ASN A 36 11.39 -7.24 4.59
N CYS A 37 10.50 -6.40 4.05
CA CYS A 37 9.92 -5.26 4.76
C CYS A 37 9.14 -5.68 6.02
N SER A 38 8.38 -6.79 5.98
CA SER A 38 7.64 -7.27 7.14
C SER A 38 8.52 -7.99 8.15
N ARG A 39 9.57 -8.69 7.67
CA ARG A 39 10.50 -9.40 8.55
C ARG A 39 11.40 -8.46 9.36
N THR A 40 11.82 -7.34 8.77
CA THR A 40 12.76 -6.39 9.40
C THR A 40 12.05 -5.32 10.24
N CYS A 41 10.72 -5.24 10.20
CA CYS A 41 10.02 -4.12 10.84
C CYS A 41 10.17 -4.19 12.37
N PRO A 42 10.85 -3.23 13.02
CA PRO A 42 11.07 -3.25 14.46
C PRO A 42 9.79 -2.97 15.26
N LYS A 43 8.73 -2.50 14.57
CA LYS A 43 7.41 -2.22 15.14
C LYS A 43 6.42 -3.38 14.98
N GLY A 44 6.83 -4.51 14.40
CA GLY A 44 5.94 -5.64 14.12
C GLY A 44 4.82 -5.33 13.11
N LEU A 45 4.95 -4.25 12.34
CA LEU A 45 3.98 -3.91 11.30
C LEU A 45 4.16 -4.81 10.08
N ASN A 46 3.10 -5.00 9.31
CA ASN A 46 3.12 -5.82 8.10
C ASN A 46 2.96 -4.98 6.81
N PRO A 47 4.04 -4.33 6.32
CA PRO A 47 4.03 -3.59 5.06
C PRO A 47 3.66 -4.42 3.85
N ALA A 48 4.07 -5.68 3.80
CA ALA A 48 3.74 -6.52 2.66
C ALA A 48 2.22 -6.74 2.54
N LYS A 49 1.53 -6.95 3.66
CA LYS A 49 0.07 -7.06 3.67
C LYS A 49 -0.61 -5.77 3.18
N ALA A 50 -0.17 -4.62 3.68
CA ALA A 50 -0.68 -3.33 3.24
C ALA A 50 -0.48 -3.09 1.74
N ILE A 51 0.69 -3.46 1.19
CA ILE A 51 0.96 -3.34 -0.26
C ILE A 51 0.04 -4.26 -1.06
N ALA A 52 -0.20 -5.49 -0.59
CA ALA A 52 -1.09 -6.44 -1.25
C ALA A 52 -2.55 -5.94 -1.28
N GLU A 53 -3.04 -5.36 -0.19
CA GLU A 53 -4.39 -4.79 -0.10
C GLU A 53 -4.57 -3.60 -1.06
N ILE A 54 -3.56 -2.73 -1.20
CA ILE A 54 -3.64 -1.65 -2.19
C ILE A 54 -3.63 -2.19 -3.62
N LYS A 55 -2.77 -3.18 -3.92
CA LYS A 55 -2.75 -3.81 -5.26
C LYS A 55 -4.08 -4.47 -5.61
N LEU A 56 -4.72 -5.13 -4.65
CA LEU A 56 -6.05 -5.71 -4.82
C LEU A 56 -7.09 -4.63 -5.09
N ALA A 57 -7.11 -3.57 -4.27
CA ALA A 57 -8.04 -2.46 -4.46
C ALA A 57 -7.90 -1.81 -5.84
N LEU A 58 -6.68 -1.63 -6.34
CA LEU A 58 -6.42 -1.08 -7.68
C LEU A 58 -6.77 -2.04 -8.83
N ALA A 59 -6.87 -3.34 -8.57
CA ALA A 59 -7.22 -4.34 -9.59
C ALA A 59 -8.73 -4.62 -9.68
N THR A 60 -9.49 -4.25 -8.63
CA THR A 60 -10.94 -4.45 -8.54
C THR A 60 -11.77 -3.20 -8.85
N GLU A 61 -11.09 -2.06 -9.06
CA GLU A 61 -11.67 -0.81 -9.54
C GLU A 61 -11.51 -0.69 -11.06
#